data_AF-A0A418DEL2-F1
#
_entry.id   AF-A0A418DEL2-F1
#
_cell.length_a   1.000
_cell.length_b   1.000
_cell.length_c   1.000
_cell.angle_alpha   90.00
_cell.angle_beta   90.00
_cell.angle_gamma   90.00
#
_symmetry.space_group_name_H-M   'P 1'
#
loop_
_entity.id
_entity.type
_entity.pdbx_description
1 polymer ?
#
loop_
_entity_poly.entity_id
_entity_poly.type
_entity_poly.pdbx_seq_one_letter_code
_entity_poly.pdbx_strand_id
1 'polypeptide(L)'
;MDVFQVLLDAFCAKLNVPTHLVRMSFDGSPVLPYETPEDKEVADGDQVDMVVDWDQVKAPQAAANAVRVRVQRVGSKKTQVFTIAPEMTVKKLLESFCSLHNLVPATVVLKLFGEVLQEDVTIEASKVETLVAKVSRKRHVEASQVKFVIDGDAMHPHQPFHSYDLEGDEIIDVKLATV
;
A
#
# COMPACT_ATOMS: atom_id res chain seq x y z
N MET A 1 25.61 -16.55 -20.86
CA MET A 1 26.29 -16.33 -19.57
C MET A 1 25.59 -15.17 -18.92
N ASP A 2 25.05 -15.38 -17.72
CA ASP A 2 24.39 -14.32 -16.97
C ASP A 2 25.47 -13.50 -16.25
N VAL A 3 25.44 -12.19 -16.43
CA VAL A 3 26.33 -11.26 -15.73
C VAL A 3 25.70 -10.86 -14.39
N PHE A 4 26.53 -10.36 -13.45
CA PHE A 4 26.04 -9.89 -12.15
C PHE A 4 25.02 -8.75 -12.22
N GLN A 5 24.86 -8.10 -13.38
CA GLN A 5 23.79 -7.13 -13.65
C GLN A 5 22.41 -7.72 -13.36
N VAL A 6 22.17 -8.99 -13.70
CA VAL A 6 20.85 -9.64 -13.48
C VAL A 6 20.58 -9.78 -11.97
N LEU A 7 21.59 -10.17 -11.19
CA LEU A 7 21.50 -10.24 -9.74
C LEU A 7 21.26 -8.84 -9.13
N LEU A 8 21.99 -7.84 -9.60
CA LEU A 8 21.84 -6.45 -9.19
C LEU A 8 20.43 -5.92 -9.46
N ASP A 9 19.92 -6.13 -10.67
CA ASP A 9 18.59 -5.68 -11.08
C ASP A 9 17.49 -6.36 -10.23
N ALA A 10 17.61 -7.67 -10.00
CA ALA A 10 16.66 -8.42 -9.16
C ALA A 10 16.66 -7.95 -7.70
N PHE A 11 17.85 -7.69 -7.13
CA PHE A 11 18.00 -7.18 -5.79
C PHE A 11 17.43 -5.75 -5.65
N CYS A 12 17.78 -4.87 -6.59
CA CYS A 12 17.27 -3.50 -6.66
C CYS A 12 15.76 -3.44 -6.82
N ALA A 13 15.18 -4.28 -7.67
CA ALA A 13 13.73 -4.39 -7.83
C ALA A 13 13.05 -4.87 -6.55
N LYS A 14 13.65 -5.84 -5.85
CA LYS A 14 13.11 -6.39 -4.60
C LYS A 14 13.10 -5.36 -3.46
N LEU A 15 14.15 -4.53 -3.35
CA LEU A 15 14.27 -3.52 -2.31
C LEU A 15 13.77 -2.13 -2.73
N ASN A 16 13.38 -1.97 -4.00
CA ASN A 16 13.02 -0.70 -4.61
C ASN A 16 14.10 0.39 -4.41
N VAL A 17 15.36 0.03 -4.68
CA VAL A 17 16.51 0.93 -4.55
C VAL A 17 17.23 1.10 -5.90
N PRO A 18 17.72 2.31 -6.24
CA PRO A 18 18.52 2.51 -7.45
C PRO A 18 19.81 1.68 -7.46
N THR A 19 20.19 1.17 -8.64
CA THR A 19 21.40 0.34 -8.83
C THR A 19 22.69 1.04 -8.42
N HIS A 20 22.82 2.35 -8.67
CA HIS A 20 24.02 3.12 -8.31
C HIS A 20 24.25 3.27 -6.79
N LEU A 21 23.25 2.92 -5.96
CA LEU A 21 23.37 2.94 -4.49
C LEU A 21 23.75 1.56 -3.92
N VAL A 22 23.89 0.55 -4.76
CA VAL A 22 24.21 -0.82 -4.34
C VAL A 22 25.64 -1.16 -4.76
N ARG A 23 26.41 -1.68 -3.81
CA ARG A 23 27.75 -2.22 -4.05
C ARG A 23 27.74 -3.73 -3.83
N MET A 24 28.30 -4.47 -4.78
CA MET A 24 28.47 -5.91 -4.69
C MET A 24 29.90 -6.24 -4.30
N SER A 25 30.06 -7.21 -3.40
CA SER A 25 31.36 -7.81 -3.10
C SER A 25 31.26 -9.32 -2.94
N PHE A 26 32.34 -10.00 -3.31
CA PHE A 26 32.52 -11.43 -3.13
C PHE A 26 33.91 -11.66 -2.54
N ASP A 27 34.01 -12.40 -1.44
CA ASP A 27 35.25 -12.60 -0.67
C ASP A 27 36.00 -11.29 -0.36
N GLY A 28 35.25 -10.24 -0.01
CA GLY A 28 35.79 -8.92 0.30
C GLY A 28 36.29 -8.12 -0.91
N SER A 29 36.22 -8.69 -2.12
CA SER A 29 36.61 -8.02 -3.37
C SER A 29 35.40 -7.42 -4.08
N PRO A 30 35.51 -6.22 -4.68
CA PRO A 30 34.42 -5.64 -5.46
C PRO A 30 34.03 -6.50 -6.66
N VAL A 31 32.71 -6.58 -6.90
CA VAL A 31 32.11 -7.22 -8.07
C VAL A 31 31.40 -6.15 -8.89
N LEU A 32 31.71 -6.09 -10.17
CA LEU A 32 31.14 -5.16 -11.14
C LEU A 32 29.98 -5.81 -11.90
N PRO A 33 28.96 -5.04 -12.30
CA PRO A 33 27.75 -5.62 -12.90
C PRO A 33 27.97 -6.34 -14.23
N TYR A 34 29.03 -6.00 -14.97
CA TYR A 34 29.35 -6.62 -16.25
C TYR A 34 30.24 -7.86 -16.12
N GLU A 35 30.75 -8.17 -14.92
CA GLU A 35 31.51 -9.38 -14.67
C GLU A 35 30.56 -10.59 -14.61
N THR A 36 31.10 -11.78 -14.90
CA THR A 36 30.36 -13.04 -14.79
C THR A 36 30.74 -13.79 -13.50
N PRO A 37 29.88 -14.69 -13.01
CA PRO A 37 30.24 -15.59 -11.90
C PRO A 37 31.54 -16.35 -12.14
N GLU A 38 31.80 -16.78 -13.38
CA GLU A 38 33.03 -17.48 -13.76
C GLU A 38 34.28 -16.60 -13.60
N ASP A 39 34.21 -15.31 -13.95
CA ASP A 39 35.32 -14.35 -13.78
C ASP A 39 35.70 -14.15 -12.29
N LYS A 40 34.75 -14.39 -11.39
CA LYS A 40 34.92 -14.27 -9.93
C LYS A 40 35.02 -15.61 -9.22
N GLU A 41 35.08 -16.71 -9.98
CA GLU A 41 35.09 -18.08 -9.45
C GLU A 41 33.94 -18.39 -8.48
N VAL A 42 32.78 -17.75 -8.67
CA VAL A 42 31.59 -17.94 -7.83
C VAL A 42 30.91 -19.25 -8.21
N ALA A 43 30.74 -20.13 -7.23
CA ALA A 43 30.11 -21.44 -7.36
C ALA A 43 28.66 -21.46 -6.82
N ASP A 44 27.94 -22.54 -7.10
CA ASP A 44 26.63 -22.77 -6.51
C ASP A 44 26.73 -22.88 -4.98
N GLY A 45 25.86 -22.14 -4.28
CA GLY A 45 25.85 -22.05 -2.82
C GLY A 45 26.68 -20.91 -2.23
N ASP A 46 27.48 -20.21 -3.05
CA ASP A 46 28.26 -19.06 -2.60
C ASP A 46 27.39 -17.82 -2.33
N GLN A 47 27.91 -16.91 -1.49
CA GLN A 47 27.21 -15.71 -1.06
C GLN A 47 27.89 -14.46 -1.62
N VAL A 48 27.12 -13.64 -2.32
CA VAL A 48 27.54 -12.30 -2.76
C VAL A 48 26.94 -11.27 -1.80
N ASP A 49 27.80 -10.48 -1.20
CA ASP A 49 27.40 -9.39 -0.31
C ASP A 49 26.86 -8.21 -1.14
N MET A 50 25.68 -7.71 -0.77
CA MET A 50 25.05 -6.55 -1.41
C MET A 50 24.81 -5.46 -0.36
N VAL A 51 25.56 -4.36 -0.47
CA VAL A 51 25.51 -3.24 0.49
C VAL A 51 24.79 -2.06 -0.15
N VAL A 52 23.71 -1.60 0.49
CA VAL A 52 22.92 -0.43 0.06
C VAL A 52 23.35 0.80 0.85
N ASP A 53 23.61 1.90 0.15
CA ASP A 53 23.75 3.23 0.76
C ASP A 53 22.37 3.81 1.10
N TRP A 54 21.84 3.45 2.27
CA TRP A 54 20.52 3.87 2.72
C TRP A 54 20.40 5.38 2.99
N ASP A 55 21.50 6.07 3.26
CA ASP A 55 21.49 7.53 3.49
C ASP A 55 21.17 8.29 2.21
N GLN A 56 21.51 7.71 1.05
CA GLN A 56 21.23 8.28 -0.27
C GLN A 56 19.96 7.73 -0.93
N VAL A 57 19.35 6.70 -0.35
CA VAL A 57 18.01 6.25 -0.79
C VAL A 57 17.03 7.35 -0.41
N LYS A 58 16.70 8.21 -1.38
CA LYS A 58 15.60 9.14 -1.23
C LYS A 58 14.37 8.32 -0.86
N ALA A 59 13.73 8.67 0.26
CA ALA A 59 12.44 8.10 0.63
C ALA A 59 11.55 8.11 -0.63
N PRO A 60 10.91 6.99 -1.00
CA PRO A 60 10.05 6.93 -2.16
C PRO A 60 9.13 8.14 -2.14
N GLN A 61 9.29 9.04 -3.10
CA GLN A 61 8.41 10.18 -3.18
C GLN A 61 7.06 9.61 -3.53
N ALA A 62 6.07 9.84 -2.65
CA ALA A 62 4.72 9.41 -2.89
C ALA A 62 4.32 9.84 -4.31
N ALA A 63 3.77 8.90 -5.09
CA ALA A 63 3.27 9.21 -6.42
C ALA A 63 2.36 10.45 -6.35
N ALA A 64 2.33 11.26 -7.40
CA ALA A 64 1.55 12.52 -7.39
C ALA A 64 0.05 12.28 -7.07
N ASN A 65 -0.44 11.09 -7.38
CA ASN A 65 -1.79 10.58 -7.12
C ASN A 65 -1.88 9.65 -5.90
N ALA A 66 -0.88 9.64 -5.01
CA ALA A 66 -0.90 8.74 -3.86
C ALA A 66 -2.03 9.07 -2.89
N VAL A 67 -2.73 8.03 -2.45
CA VAL A 67 -3.85 8.12 -1.53
C VAL A 67 -3.33 8.22 -0.10
N ARG A 68 -3.82 9.19 0.66
CA ARG A 68 -3.52 9.36 2.09
C ARG A 68 -4.60 8.69 2.94
N VAL A 69 -4.26 7.56 3.54
CA VAL A 69 -5.18 6.78 4.38
C VAL A 69 -4.93 7.08 5.85
N ARG A 70 -5.97 7.50 6.55
CA ARG A 70 -5.96 7.64 8.01
C ARG A 70 -6.31 6.31 8.67
N VAL A 71 -5.33 5.71 9.34
CA VAL A 71 -5.49 4.43 10.05
C VAL A 71 -5.51 4.68 11.56
N GLN A 72 -6.51 4.14 12.26
CA GLN A 72 -6.62 4.20 13.71
C GLN A 72 -6.74 2.78 14.27
N ARG A 73 -5.88 2.44 15.23
CA ARG A 73 -5.98 1.18 15.96
C ARG A 73 -7.21 1.21 16.87
N VAL A 74 -8.01 0.14 16.87
CA VAL A 74 -9.16 -0.01 17.78
C VAL A 74 -8.70 0.17 19.23
N GLY A 75 -9.43 0.99 19.99
CA GLY A 75 -9.08 1.35 21.37
C GLY A 75 -8.06 2.49 21.52
N SER A 76 -7.43 2.93 20.43
CA SER A 76 -6.55 4.11 20.41
C SER A 76 -7.30 5.33 19.89
N LYS A 77 -7.03 6.50 20.48
CA LYS A 77 -7.44 7.80 19.92
C LYS A 77 -6.44 8.33 18.88
N LYS A 78 -5.24 7.76 18.80
CA LYS A 78 -4.22 8.18 17.84
C LYS A 78 -4.53 7.64 16.46
N THR A 79 -4.58 8.56 15.49
CA THR A 79 -4.68 8.25 14.07
C THR A 79 -3.32 8.48 13.44
N GLN A 80 -2.93 7.58 12.54
CA GLN A 80 -1.70 7.67 11.78
C GLN A 80 -2.03 7.74 10.29
N VAL A 81 -1.36 8.64 9.58
CA VAL A 81 -1.54 8.79 8.13
C VAL A 81 -0.52 7.90 7.44
N PHE A 82 -1.01 7.03 6.56
CA PHE A 82 -0.22 6.25 5.63
C PHE A 82 -0.43 6.80 4.23
N THR A 83 0.60 6.76 3.40
CA THR A 83 0.50 7.11 1.99
C THR A 83 0.69 5.83 1.19
N ILE A 84 -0.23 5.55 0.27
CA ILE A 84 -0.23 4.36 -0.57
C ILE A 84 -0.46 4.78 -2.02
N ALA A 85 0.37 4.28 -2.94
CA ALA A 85 0.15 4.55 -4.36
C ALA A 85 -1.13 3.82 -4.85
N PRO A 86 -1.89 4.36 -5.81
CA PRO A 86 -3.19 3.79 -6.23
C PRO A 86 -3.13 2.32 -6.69
N GLU A 87 -2.02 1.93 -7.30
CA GLU A 87 -1.77 0.57 -7.78
C GLU A 87 -1.42 -0.43 -6.66
N MET A 88 -1.06 0.06 -5.47
CA MET A 88 -0.68 -0.80 -4.36
C MET A 88 -1.92 -1.40 -3.69
N THR A 89 -1.81 -2.68 -3.34
CA THR A 89 -2.90 -3.41 -2.69
C THR A 89 -2.99 -3.10 -1.20
N VAL A 90 -4.15 -3.37 -0.60
CA VAL A 90 -4.39 -3.28 0.84
C VAL A 90 -3.37 -4.10 1.63
N LYS A 91 -2.85 -5.21 1.09
CA LYS A 91 -1.77 -6.00 1.69
C LYS A 91 -0.54 -5.16 2.01
N LYS A 92 -0.16 -4.22 1.14
CA LYS A 92 1.00 -3.35 1.40
C LYS A 92 0.74 -2.37 2.54
N LEU A 93 -0.48 -1.84 2.64
CA LEU A 93 -0.88 -1.02 3.78
C LEU A 93 -0.84 -1.83 5.08
N LEU A 94 -1.32 -3.08 5.05
CA LEU A 94 -1.27 -4.01 6.19
C LEU A 94 0.16 -4.31 6.62
N GLU A 95 1.04 -4.67 5.68
CA GLU A 95 2.46 -4.92 5.92
C GLU A 95 3.15 -3.70 6.55
N SER A 96 2.91 -2.50 5.99
CA SER A 96 3.46 -1.24 6.50
C SER A 96 2.98 -0.93 7.92
N PHE A 97 1.68 -1.08 8.18
CA PHE A 97 1.11 -0.90 9.52
C PHE A 97 1.69 -1.91 10.51
N CYS A 98 1.76 -3.18 10.14
CA CYS A 98 2.28 -4.22 11.02
C CYS A 98 3.77 -4.02 11.35
N SER A 99 4.58 -3.67 10.35
CA SER A 99 6.00 -3.38 10.54
C SER A 99 6.20 -2.20 11.50
N LEU A 100 5.39 -1.15 11.37
CA LEU A 100 5.52 0.05 12.22
C LEU A 100 5.10 -0.19 13.67
N HIS A 101 4.18 -1.14 13.89
CA HIS A 101 3.63 -1.44 15.21
C HIS A 101 4.15 -2.75 15.81
N ASN A 102 5.14 -3.40 15.17
CA ASN A 102 5.68 -4.71 15.54
C ASN A 102 4.57 -5.78 15.73
N LEU A 103 3.66 -5.86 14.77
CA LEU A 103 2.54 -6.81 14.75
C LEU A 103 2.76 -7.88 13.67
N VAL A 104 2.08 -9.02 13.82
CA VAL A 104 2.06 -10.08 12.81
C VAL A 104 0.84 -9.86 11.89
N PRO A 105 1.00 -9.79 10.56
CA PRO A 105 -0.11 -9.52 9.63
C PRO A 105 -1.35 -10.42 9.84
N ALA A 106 -1.13 -11.72 10.09
CA ALA A 106 -2.21 -12.68 10.35
C ALA A 106 -3.08 -12.38 11.59
N THR A 107 -2.65 -11.46 12.46
CA THR A 107 -3.38 -11.06 13.66
C THR A 107 -4.07 -9.70 13.53
N VAL A 108 -3.94 -9.04 12.37
CA VAL A 108 -4.45 -7.69 12.13
C VAL A 108 -5.48 -7.74 11.00
N VAL A 109 -6.63 -7.12 11.24
CA VAL A 109 -7.70 -6.98 10.24
C VAL A 109 -7.89 -5.51 9.95
N LEU A 110 -7.67 -5.11 8.68
CA LEU A 110 -7.99 -3.76 8.23
C LEU A 110 -9.48 -3.67 7.91
N LYS A 111 -10.12 -2.63 8.44
CA LYS A 111 -11.51 -2.33 8.16
C LYS A 111 -11.67 -0.91 7.63
N LEU A 112 -12.44 -0.75 6.58
CA LEU A 112 -12.91 0.54 6.10
C LEU A 112 -14.40 0.63 6.36
N PHE A 113 -14.81 1.64 7.12
CA PHE A 113 -16.22 1.86 7.48
C PHE A 113 -16.91 0.65 8.15
N GLY A 114 -16.13 -0.25 8.74
CA GLY A 114 -16.60 -1.45 9.45
C GLY A 114 -16.61 -2.72 8.60
N GLU A 115 -16.43 -2.60 7.29
CA GLU A 115 -16.24 -3.73 6.38
C GLU A 115 -14.76 -4.14 6.36
N VAL A 116 -14.50 -5.45 6.31
CA VAL A 116 -13.14 -5.98 6.19
C VAL A 116 -12.63 -5.73 4.77
N LEU A 117 -11.45 -5.12 4.64
CA LEU A 117 -10.82 -4.94 3.34
C LEU A 117 -10.18 -6.25 2.88
N GLN A 118 -10.39 -6.59 1.61
CA GLN A 118 -9.65 -7.68 0.97
C GLN A 118 -8.20 -7.24 0.72
N GLU A 119 -7.24 -8.14 0.94
CA GLU A 119 -5.82 -7.78 0.91
C GLU A 119 -5.27 -7.63 -0.53
N ASP A 120 -5.87 -8.32 -1.49
CA ASP A 120 -5.46 -8.41 -2.89
C ASP A 120 -6.03 -7.29 -3.78
N VAL A 121 -6.93 -6.47 -3.26
CA VAL A 121 -7.48 -5.31 -3.98
C VAL A 121 -6.73 -4.02 -3.64
N THR A 122 -6.84 -3.01 -4.50
CA THR A 122 -6.35 -1.65 -4.22
C THR A 122 -7.27 -0.92 -3.24
N ILE A 123 -6.76 0.11 -2.56
CA ILE A 123 -7.60 0.90 -1.64
C ILE A 123 -8.76 1.60 -2.36
N GLU A 124 -8.53 2.00 -3.62
CA GLU A 124 -9.51 2.67 -4.48
C GLU A 124 -10.69 1.76 -4.84
N ALA A 125 -10.51 0.44 -4.89
CA ALA A 125 -11.59 -0.51 -5.16
C ALA A 125 -12.73 -0.49 -4.12
N SER A 126 -12.57 0.24 -3.01
CA SER A 126 -13.60 0.44 -2.00
C SER A 126 -14.86 1.11 -2.57
N LYS A 127 -16.01 0.48 -2.38
CA LYS A 127 -17.31 0.89 -2.92
C LYS A 127 -18.15 1.71 -1.94
N VAL A 128 -19.07 2.51 -2.48
CA VAL A 128 -20.05 3.32 -1.72
C VAL A 128 -20.86 2.48 -0.73
N GLU A 129 -21.13 1.20 -1.03
CA GLU A 129 -21.82 0.26 -0.13
C GLU A 129 -21.15 0.10 1.24
N THR A 130 -19.82 0.30 1.32
CA THR A 130 -19.09 0.28 2.59
C THR A 130 -19.52 1.43 3.52
N LEU A 131 -19.81 2.62 2.97
CA LEU A 131 -20.41 3.73 3.70
C LEU A 131 -21.89 3.46 4.02
N VAL A 132 -22.64 2.85 3.11
CA VAL A 132 -24.05 2.46 3.34
C VAL A 132 -24.14 1.56 4.58
N ALA A 133 -23.31 0.52 4.65
CA ALA A 133 -23.26 -0.40 5.78
C ALA A 133 -22.92 0.33 7.10
N LYS A 134 -21.97 1.28 7.07
CA LYS A 134 -21.62 2.09 8.25
C LYS A 134 -22.78 2.95 8.75
N VAL A 135 -23.43 3.69 7.86
CA VAL A 135 -24.54 4.57 8.24
C VAL A 135 -25.72 3.75 8.73
N SER A 136 -26.06 2.66 8.04
CA SER A 136 -27.12 1.72 8.43
C SER A 136 -26.92 1.23 9.86
N ARG A 137 -25.70 0.75 10.20
CA ARG A 137 -25.35 0.33 11.57
C ARG A 137 -25.41 1.48 12.58
N LYS A 138 -24.89 2.66 12.23
CA LYS A 138 -24.81 3.80 13.16
C LYS A 138 -26.16 4.48 13.42
N ARG A 139 -27.06 4.41 12.45
CA ARG A 139 -28.39 5.04 12.51
C ARG A 139 -29.53 4.06 12.74
N HIS A 140 -29.24 2.75 12.77
CA HIS A 140 -30.23 1.68 12.91
C HIS A 140 -31.32 1.75 11.83
N VAL A 141 -30.90 1.88 10.57
CA VAL A 141 -31.77 1.95 9.39
C VAL A 141 -31.38 0.90 8.37
N GLU A 142 -32.32 0.51 7.50
CA GLU A 142 -32.06 -0.40 6.40
C GLU A 142 -31.18 0.26 5.32
N ALA A 143 -30.38 -0.54 4.61
CA ALA A 143 -29.50 -0.06 3.55
C ALA A 143 -30.28 0.68 2.44
N SER A 144 -31.51 0.25 2.14
CA SER A 144 -32.40 0.88 1.17
C SER A 144 -32.85 2.30 1.58
N GLN A 145 -32.73 2.65 2.86
CA GLN A 145 -33.08 3.96 3.39
C GLN A 145 -31.92 4.95 3.36
N VAL A 146 -30.70 4.52 3.01
CA VAL A 146 -29.52 5.39 2.98
C VAL A 146 -29.20 5.77 1.55
N LYS A 147 -29.19 7.08 1.27
CA LYS A 147 -28.71 7.64 0.01
C LYS A 147 -27.57 8.62 0.28
N PHE A 148 -26.47 8.45 -0.43
CA PHE A 148 -25.37 9.40 -0.43
C PHE A 148 -25.48 10.32 -1.63
N VAL A 149 -25.18 11.59 -1.42
CA VAL A 149 -25.21 12.63 -2.46
C VAL A 149 -23.90 13.40 -2.41
N ILE A 150 -23.31 13.66 -3.56
CA ILE A 150 -22.15 14.54 -3.72
C ILE A 150 -22.43 15.49 -4.87
N ASP A 151 -22.19 16.79 -4.67
CA ASP A 151 -22.47 17.85 -5.64
C ASP A 151 -23.89 17.84 -6.23
N GLY A 152 -24.86 17.34 -5.45
CA GLY A 152 -26.27 17.20 -5.86
C GLY A 152 -26.61 15.87 -6.51
N ASP A 153 -25.62 15.07 -6.91
CA ASP A 153 -25.80 13.78 -7.58
C ASP A 153 -25.76 12.59 -6.61
N ALA A 154 -26.65 11.62 -6.84
CA ALA A 154 -26.76 10.44 -6.00
C ALA A 154 -25.65 9.43 -6.29
N MET A 155 -24.93 9.01 -5.25
CA MET A 155 -23.89 7.99 -5.36
C MET A 155 -24.52 6.57 -5.40
N HIS A 156 -24.05 5.74 -6.32
CA HIS A 156 -24.48 4.37 -6.49
C HIS A 156 -23.69 3.40 -5.58
N PRO A 157 -24.36 2.51 -4.80
CA PRO A 157 -23.70 1.63 -3.81
C PRO A 157 -22.57 0.75 -4.36
N HIS A 158 -22.73 0.19 -5.56
CA HIS A 158 -21.74 -0.72 -6.13
C HIS A 158 -20.57 -0.02 -6.85
N GLN A 159 -20.60 1.31 -6.92
CA GLN A 159 -19.60 2.11 -7.61
C GLN A 159 -18.48 2.51 -6.62
N PRO A 160 -17.20 2.51 -7.04
CA PRO A 160 -16.08 2.86 -6.18
C PRO A 160 -15.97 4.37 -5.90
N PHE A 161 -15.34 4.74 -4.79
CA PHE A 161 -15.22 6.14 -4.38
C PHE A 161 -14.45 7.00 -5.39
N HIS A 162 -13.37 6.50 -5.98
CA HIS A 162 -12.54 7.25 -6.94
C HIS A 162 -13.24 7.60 -8.26
N SER A 163 -14.41 7.01 -8.52
CA SER A 163 -15.21 7.38 -9.69
C SER A 163 -16.07 8.62 -9.46
N TYR A 164 -16.08 9.09 -8.21
CA TYR A 164 -16.55 10.41 -7.81
C TYR A 164 -15.28 11.24 -7.55
N ASP A 165 -15.27 12.49 -7.99
CA ASP A 165 -14.11 13.39 -7.92
C ASP A 165 -13.89 13.85 -6.46
N LEU A 166 -13.43 12.92 -5.63
CA LEU A 166 -13.20 13.09 -4.19
C LEU A 166 -11.72 13.44 -3.94
N GLU A 167 -11.42 14.71 -3.75
CA GLU A 167 -10.14 15.30 -3.34
C GLU A 167 -9.85 15.10 -1.82
N GLY A 168 -10.79 14.55 -1.04
CA GLY A 168 -10.57 13.99 0.30
C GLY A 168 -11.10 14.83 1.47
N ASP A 169 -11.47 16.09 1.22
CA ASP A 169 -12.15 16.97 2.18
C ASP A 169 -13.62 17.24 1.77
N GLU A 170 -14.14 16.56 0.74
CA GLU A 170 -15.55 16.69 0.36
C GLU A 170 -16.48 16.22 1.48
N ILE A 171 -17.60 16.94 1.56
CA ILE A 171 -18.72 16.55 2.40
C ILE A 171 -19.69 15.75 1.54
N ILE A 172 -19.78 14.45 1.80
CA ILE A 172 -20.83 13.60 1.23
C ILE A 172 -22.10 13.79 2.07
N ASP A 173 -23.15 14.30 1.45
CA ASP A 173 -24.47 14.43 2.06
C ASP A 173 -25.12 13.06 2.25
N VAL A 174 -25.73 12.85 3.42
CA VAL A 174 -26.44 11.62 3.75
C VAL A 174 -27.93 11.91 3.88
N LYS A 175 -28.72 11.38 2.97
CA LYS A 175 -30.18 11.45 3.01
C LYS A 175 -30.73 10.13 3.53
N LEU A 176 -31.42 10.19 4.67
CA LEU A 176 -32.15 9.06 5.22
C LEU A 176 -33.61 9.15 4.78
N ALA A 177 -34.11 8.11 4.13
CA ALA A 177 -35.53 8.01 3.85
C ALA A 177 -36.28 7.68 5.16
N THR A 178 -37.11 8.60 5.63
CA THR A 178 -38.11 8.31 6.66
C THR A 178 -39.16 7.36 6.11
N VAL A 179 -39.45 6.31 6.88
CA VAL A 179 -40.65 5.48 6.70
C VAL A 179 -41.88 6.30 7.08
#